data_AF-A0A6B3ETX9-F1
#
_entry.id   AF-A0A6B3ETX9-F1
#
_cell.length_a   1.000
_cell.length_b   1.000
_cell.length_c   1.000
_cell.angle_alpha   90.00
_cell.angle_beta   90.00
_cell.angle_gamma   90.00
#
_symmetry.space_group_name_H-M   'P 1'
#
loop_
_entity.id
_entity.type
_entity.pdbx_description
1 polymer ?
#
loop_
_entity_poly.entity_id
_entity_poly.type
_entity_poly.pdbx_seq_one_letter_code
_entity_poly.pdbx_strand_id
1 'polypeptide(L)'
;PFALGGGDKWPTLMWFEYLYDRVAGPGLFEKALSGDKSAWESPESKKALSMLRELVDAGGFGSSYDSAKQTDGGTAQLLASGKAAFELMGSWEYSTVKDANPGVLKDIGWTNFPSVAGGKGDPADIVGNTNNFYSVTKKAQHPDAIAQFLKLMYSDSFVKQQLAIGNLPT
;
A
#
# COMPACT_ATOMS: atom_id res chain seq x y z
N PRO A 1 -16.18 -5.08 6.97
CA PRO A 1 -15.07 -4.66 7.87
C PRO A 1 -13.74 -4.84 7.13
N PHE A 2 -12.84 -3.86 7.26
CA PHE A 2 -11.51 -3.81 6.66
C PHE A 2 -10.46 -4.19 7.70
N ALA A 3 -9.53 -5.08 7.36
CA ALA A 3 -8.30 -5.24 8.14
C ALA A 3 -7.45 -3.97 7.98
N LEU A 4 -6.89 -3.50 9.10
CA LEU A 4 -6.01 -2.33 9.10
C LEU A 4 -4.96 -2.49 10.19
N GLY A 5 -3.69 -2.42 9.79
CA GLY A 5 -2.52 -2.51 10.67
C GLY A 5 -2.10 -1.15 11.23
N GLY A 6 -2.97 -0.49 11.99
CA GLY A 6 -2.74 0.85 12.52
C GLY A 6 -1.50 0.97 13.43
N GLY A 7 -1.06 -0.12 14.05
CA GLY A 7 0.13 -0.16 14.88
C GLY A 7 1.43 0.15 14.13
N ASP A 8 1.47 -0.11 12.82
CA ASP A 8 2.61 0.22 11.95
C ASP A 8 2.52 1.64 11.34
N LYS A 9 1.38 2.31 11.53
CA LYS A 9 1.02 3.63 11.00
C LYS A 9 0.93 3.73 9.48
N TRP A 10 1.92 3.27 8.72
CA TRP A 10 1.90 3.35 7.25
C TRP A 10 0.71 2.64 6.58
N PRO A 11 0.09 1.57 7.13
CA PRO A 11 -1.12 1.02 6.53
C PRO A 11 -2.30 1.98 6.57
N THR A 12 -2.31 2.92 7.54
CA THR A 12 -3.34 3.96 7.57
C THR A 12 -3.10 4.99 6.46
N LEU A 13 -1.83 5.32 6.18
CA LEU A 13 -1.44 6.26 5.12
C LEU A 13 -2.01 5.87 3.75
N MET A 14 -2.06 4.57 3.42
CA MET A 14 -2.64 4.10 2.14
C MET A 14 -4.09 4.56 1.91
N TRP A 15 -4.88 4.66 2.98
CA TRP A 15 -6.23 5.19 2.90
C TRP A 15 -6.26 6.70 2.62
N PHE A 16 -5.30 7.45 3.18
CA PHE A 16 -5.13 8.87 2.88
C PHE A 16 -4.70 9.07 1.43
N GLU A 17 -3.70 8.32 0.97
CA GLU A 17 -3.18 8.40 -0.40
C GLU A 17 -4.30 8.24 -1.43
N TYR A 18 -5.07 7.14 -1.34
CA TYR A 18 -6.17 6.91 -2.28
C TYR A 18 -7.33 7.90 -2.13
N LEU A 19 -7.76 8.26 -0.91
CA LEU A 19 -8.90 9.18 -0.79
C LEU A 19 -8.54 10.61 -1.19
N TYR A 20 -7.31 11.06 -0.96
CA TYR A 20 -6.85 12.36 -1.44
C TYR A 20 -6.80 12.37 -2.96
N ASP A 21 -6.25 11.33 -3.57
CA ASP A 21 -6.24 11.18 -5.02
C ASP A 21 -7.67 11.18 -5.58
N ARG A 22 -8.54 10.28 -5.12
CA ARG A 22 -9.92 10.19 -5.63
C ARG A 22 -10.69 11.49 -5.48
N VAL A 23 -10.49 12.23 -4.39
CA VAL A 23 -11.20 13.50 -4.15
C VAL A 23 -10.61 14.65 -4.96
N ALA A 24 -9.29 14.82 -4.94
CA ALA A 24 -8.62 16.03 -5.39
C ALA A 24 -7.86 15.89 -6.72
N GLY A 25 -7.60 14.65 -7.14
CA GLY A 25 -6.60 14.30 -8.15
C GLY A 25 -5.18 14.38 -7.60
N PRO A 26 -4.18 13.91 -8.38
CA PRO A 26 -2.78 13.82 -7.94
C PRO A 26 -2.16 15.19 -7.63
N GLY A 27 -2.63 16.25 -8.28
CA GLY A 27 -2.07 17.61 -8.16
C GLY A 27 -2.12 18.20 -6.75
N LEU A 28 -3.07 17.78 -5.89
CA LEU A 28 -3.08 18.23 -4.50
C LEU A 28 -1.89 17.69 -3.71
N PHE A 29 -1.54 16.43 -3.94
CA PHE A 29 -0.40 15.79 -3.28
C PHE A 29 0.92 16.31 -3.83
N GLU A 30 1.03 16.52 -5.15
CA GLU A 30 2.19 17.17 -5.78
C GLU A 30 2.47 18.56 -5.18
N LYS A 31 1.41 19.35 -4.99
CA LYS A 31 1.50 20.67 -4.35
C LYS A 31 1.96 20.57 -2.88
N ALA A 32 1.46 19.59 -2.14
CA ALA A 32 1.91 19.36 -0.77
C ALA A 32 3.40 18.94 -0.71
N LEU A 33 3.83 18.06 -1.62
CA LEU A 33 5.21 17.59 -1.72
C LEU A 33 6.18 18.70 -2.17
N SER A 34 5.71 19.71 -2.90
CA SER A 34 6.51 20.90 -3.22
C SER A 34 6.70 21.84 -2.01
N GLY A 35 6.16 21.48 -0.84
CA GLY A 35 6.27 22.25 0.39
C GLY A 35 5.15 23.26 0.60
N ASP A 36 4.15 23.32 -0.27
CA ASP A 36 3.02 24.24 -0.11
C ASP A 36 1.98 23.67 0.88
N LYS A 37 2.01 24.21 2.09
CA LYS A 37 1.13 23.81 3.19
C LYS A 37 -0.34 24.16 2.96
N SER A 38 -0.66 25.08 2.04
CA SER A 38 -2.05 25.42 1.72
C SER A 38 -2.82 24.24 1.12
N ALA A 39 -2.12 23.22 0.61
CA ALA A 39 -2.73 21.97 0.17
C ALA A 39 -3.57 21.33 1.28
N TRP A 40 -3.08 21.33 2.53
CA TRP A 40 -3.74 20.68 3.67
C TRP A 40 -4.98 21.42 4.18
N GLU A 41 -5.11 22.72 3.90
CA GLU A 41 -6.24 23.55 4.31
C GLU A 41 -7.37 23.58 3.27
N SER A 42 -7.13 22.97 2.10
CA SER A 42 -8.05 22.97 0.96
C SER A 42 -9.41 22.33 1.28
N PRO A 43 -10.50 22.76 0.61
CA PRO A 43 -11.79 22.08 0.68
C PRO A 43 -11.70 20.58 0.34
N GLU A 44 -10.85 20.22 -0.62
CA GLU A 44 -10.60 18.85 -1.04
C GLU A 44 -9.93 18.01 0.06
N SER A 45 -8.89 18.53 0.73
CA SER A 45 -8.29 17.88 1.89
C SER A 45 -9.32 17.64 2.99
N LYS A 46 -10.14 18.65 3.32
CA LYS A 46 -11.19 18.53 4.33
C LYS A 46 -12.22 17.47 3.94
N LYS A 47 -12.64 17.42 2.66
CA LYS A 47 -13.56 16.39 2.17
C LYS A 47 -12.98 14.98 2.30
N ALA A 48 -11.72 14.76 1.89
CA ALA A 48 -11.07 13.46 2.03
C ALA A 48 -10.94 13.01 3.49
N LEU A 49 -10.58 13.93 4.39
CA LEU A 49 -10.52 13.66 5.83
C LEU A 49 -11.90 13.35 6.44
N SER A 50 -12.94 14.05 6.02
CA SER A 50 -14.31 13.76 6.47
C SER A 50 -14.75 12.36 6.04
N MET A 51 -14.44 11.93 4.81
CA MET A 51 -14.76 10.56 4.36
C MET A 51 -14.01 9.48 5.15
N LEU A 52 -12.73 9.72 5.48
CA LEU A 52 -11.98 8.83 6.38
C LEU A 52 -12.63 8.75 7.75
N ARG A 53 -13.06 9.91 8.29
CA ARG A 53 -13.73 9.98 9.58
C ARG A 53 -15.04 9.21 9.58
N GLU A 54 -15.85 9.36 8.53
CA GLU A 54 -17.10 8.62 8.34
C GLU A 54 -16.85 7.10 8.31
N LEU A 55 -15.80 6.64 7.61
CA LEU A 55 -15.44 5.22 7.57
C LEU A 55 -15.05 4.68 8.96
N VAL A 56 -14.29 5.45 9.74
CA VAL A 56 -13.92 5.10 11.11
C VAL A 56 -15.16 5.05 12.00
N ASP A 57 -16.00 6.09 11.97
CA ASP A 57 -17.20 6.22 12.80
C ASP A 57 -18.26 5.14 12.45
N ALA A 58 -18.29 4.68 11.19
CA ALA A 58 -19.10 3.54 10.75
C ALA A 58 -18.56 2.17 11.20
N GLY A 59 -17.45 2.14 11.94
CA GLY A 59 -16.81 0.91 12.41
C GLY A 59 -16.10 0.14 11.30
N GLY A 60 -15.70 0.82 10.22
CA GLY A 60 -15.08 0.20 9.05
C GLY A 60 -13.88 -0.69 9.39
N PHE A 61 -13.08 -0.29 10.37
CA PHE A 61 -11.87 -0.99 10.82
C PHE A 61 -12.06 -1.82 12.10
N GLY A 62 -13.27 -1.88 12.65
CA GLY A 62 -13.51 -2.47 13.97
C GLY A 62 -12.89 -1.63 15.11
N SER A 63 -12.65 -2.25 16.26
CA SER A 63 -12.21 -1.56 17.49
C SER A 63 -10.73 -1.75 17.86
N SER A 64 -10.02 -2.66 17.18
CA SER A 64 -8.63 -3.02 17.52
C SER A 64 -7.62 -2.68 16.42
N TYR A 65 -8.02 -1.91 15.40
CA TYR A 65 -7.18 -1.62 14.24
C TYR A 65 -5.92 -0.83 14.60
N ASP A 66 -5.94 -0.07 15.70
CA ASP A 66 -4.83 0.75 16.17
C ASP A 66 -3.68 -0.06 16.80
N SER A 67 -3.97 -1.29 17.25
CA SER A 67 -3.02 -2.22 17.87
C SER A 67 -2.59 -3.34 16.94
N ALA A 68 -3.42 -3.68 15.93
CA ALA A 68 -3.05 -4.63 14.90
C ALA A 68 -1.89 -4.12 14.05
N LYS A 69 -1.05 -5.04 13.57
CA LYS A 69 0.09 -4.76 12.70
C LYS A 69 0.01 -5.59 11.42
N GLN A 70 0.56 -5.03 10.36
CA GLN A 70 0.82 -5.75 9.12
C GLN A 70 2.16 -6.49 9.23
N THR A 71 3.15 -5.88 9.90
CA THR A 71 4.52 -6.40 9.99
C THR A 71 4.67 -7.71 10.77
N ASP A 72 3.71 -8.06 11.63
CA ASP A 72 3.66 -9.34 12.33
C ASP A 72 2.67 -10.35 11.70
N GLY A 73 2.10 -10.01 10.53
CA GLY A 73 1.11 -10.83 9.83
C GLY A 73 -0.30 -10.76 10.42
N GLY A 74 -0.55 -9.91 11.42
CA GLY A 74 -1.84 -9.81 12.10
C GLY A 74 -3.00 -9.48 11.15
N THR A 75 -2.81 -8.55 10.22
CA THR A 75 -3.86 -8.16 9.26
C THR A 75 -4.10 -9.22 8.19
N ALA A 76 -3.01 -9.79 7.64
CA ALA A 76 -3.06 -10.92 6.72
C ALA A 76 -3.86 -12.10 7.31
N GLN A 77 -3.66 -12.39 8.61
CA GLN A 77 -4.39 -13.43 9.32
C GLN A 77 -5.88 -13.10 9.50
N LEU A 78 -6.25 -11.82 9.70
CA LEU A 78 -7.64 -11.40 9.77
C LEU A 78 -8.35 -11.63 8.43
N LEU A 79 -7.70 -11.32 7.32
CA LEU A 79 -8.21 -11.59 5.97
C LEU A 79 -8.29 -13.10 5.72
N ALA A 80 -7.20 -13.83 5.95
CA ALA A 80 -7.09 -15.27 5.70
C ALA A 80 -8.03 -16.14 6.56
N SER A 81 -8.49 -15.63 7.72
CA SER A 81 -9.48 -16.31 8.57
C SER A 81 -10.92 -15.84 8.36
N GLY A 82 -11.16 -14.92 7.41
CA GLY A 82 -12.49 -14.35 7.15
C GLY A 82 -13.01 -13.43 8.25
N LYS A 83 -12.15 -12.99 9.18
CA LYS A 83 -12.50 -12.01 10.23
C LYS A 83 -12.53 -10.57 9.66
N ALA A 84 -11.84 -10.33 8.56
CA ALA A 84 -11.97 -9.15 7.73
C ALA A 84 -12.44 -9.54 6.32
N ALA A 85 -13.26 -8.70 5.70
CA ALA A 85 -13.77 -8.93 4.35
C ALA A 85 -12.86 -8.32 3.28
N PHE A 86 -12.11 -7.28 3.63
CA PHE A 86 -11.26 -6.53 2.74
C PHE A 86 -9.98 -6.09 3.48
N GLU A 87 -8.92 -5.85 2.73
CA GLU A 87 -7.71 -5.18 3.22
C GLU A 87 -7.20 -4.26 2.11
N LEU A 88 -6.88 -3.01 2.46
CA LEU A 88 -6.17 -2.11 1.56
C LEU A 88 -4.68 -2.26 1.81
N MET A 89 -3.98 -2.85 0.85
CA MET A 89 -2.55 -3.13 0.98
C MET A 89 -1.83 -3.04 -0.36
N GLY A 90 -0.50 -2.94 -0.32
CA GLY A 90 0.32 -3.08 -1.51
C GLY A 90 0.33 -4.52 -2.04
N SER A 91 0.79 -4.69 -3.28
CA SER A 91 0.72 -5.96 -4.01
C SER A 91 1.49 -7.12 -3.37
N TRP A 92 2.46 -6.83 -2.49
CA TRP A 92 3.19 -7.85 -1.72
C TRP A 92 2.26 -8.66 -0.80
N GLU A 93 1.06 -8.16 -0.49
CA GLU A 93 0.11 -8.84 0.38
C GLU A 93 -0.34 -10.19 -0.17
N TYR A 94 -0.33 -10.37 -1.50
CA TYR A 94 -0.55 -11.68 -2.10
C TYR A 94 0.46 -12.71 -1.57
N SER A 95 1.76 -12.35 -1.53
CA SER A 95 2.80 -13.23 -0.98
C SER A 95 2.63 -13.41 0.53
N THR A 96 2.32 -12.34 1.28
CA THR A 96 2.09 -12.41 2.73
C THR A 96 0.96 -13.40 3.07
N VAL A 97 -0.18 -13.28 2.41
CA VAL A 97 -1.34 -14.16 2.64
C VAL A 97 -1.04 -15.59 2.19
N LYS A 98 -0.34 -15.76 1.06
CA LYS A 98 0.10 -17.07 0.58
C LYS A 98 0.97 -17.79 1.62
N ASP A 99 1.91 -17.07 2.23
CA ASP A 99 2.80 -17.62 3.24
C ASP A 99 2.07 -17.93 4.55
N ALA A 100 1.07 -17.12 4.92
CA ALA A 100 0.24 -17.36 6.10
C ALA A 100 -0.72 -18.56 5.92
N ASN A 101 -1.42 -18.64 4.79
CA ASN A 101 -2.31 -19.74 4.44
C ASN A 101 -2.54 -19.81 2.92
N PRO A 102 -1.81 -20.67 2.19
CA PRO A 102 -1.91 -20.75 0.74
C PRO A 102 -3.29 -21.23 0.26
N GLY A 103 -4.01 -21.96 1.12
CA GLY A 103 -5.34 -22.49 0.80
C GLY A 103 -6.42 -21.43 0.68
N VAL A 104 -6.22 -20.22 1.25
CA VAL A 104 -7.21 -19.14 1.22
C VAL A 104 -7.14 -18.30 -0.07
N LEU A 105 -6.06 -18.41 -0.85
CA LEU A 105 -5.89 -17.60 -2.07
C LEU A 105 -6.98 -17.83 -3.11
N LYS A 106 -7.58 -19.02 -3.14
CA LYS A 106 -8.71 -19.34 -4.03
C LYS A 106 -9.99 -18.58 -3.67
N ASP A 107 -10.07 -18.09 -2.43
CA ASP A 107 -11.23 -17.42 -1.84
C ASP A 107 -11.00 -15.90 -1.72
N ILE A 108 -9.85 -15.38 -2.15
CA ILE A 108 -9.48 -13.96 -2.10
C ILE A 108 -9.45 -13.36 -3.50
N GLY A 109 -10.13 -12.22 -3.65
CA GLY A 109 -10.11 -11.40 -4.86
C GLY A 109 -9.34 -10.10 -4.68
N TRP A 110 -9.02 -9.45 -5.80
CA TRP A 110 -8.32 -8.17 -5.85
C TRP A 110 -9.09 -7.20 -6.74
N THR A 111 -9.12 -5.93 -6.36
CA THR A 111 -9.76 -4.86 -7.13
C THR A 111 -9.02 -3.55 -6.93
N ASN A 112 -9.19 -2.63 -7.86
CA ASN A 112 -8.74 -1.25 -7.67
C ASN A 112 -9.51 -0.58 -6.52
N PHE A 113 -8.90 0.46 -5.95
CA PHE A 113 -9.56 1.31 -4.97
C PHE A 113 -10.81 1.98 -5.60
N PRO A 114 -11.97 1.99 -4.90
CA PRO A 114 -13.21 2.53 -5.44
C PRO A 114 -13.12 3.98 -5.91
N SER A 115 -13.91 4.34 -6.91
CA SER A 115 -14.12 5.75 -7.29
C SER A 115 -14.90 6.50 -6.22
N VAL A 116 -14.67 7.82 -6.09
CA VAL A 116 -15.47 8.72 -5.25
C VAL A 116 -16.41 9.56 -6.11
N ALA A 117 -17.69 9.59 -5.78
CA ALA A 117 -18.68 10.40 -6.50
C ALA A 117 -18.33 11.90 -6.45
N GLY A 118 -18.28 12.53 -7.63
CA GLY A 118 -17.83 13.91 -7.77
C GLY A 118 -16.36 14.13 -7.35
N GLY A 119 -15.56 13.07 -7.33
CA GLY A 119 -14.11 13.12 -7.18
C GLY A 119 -13.43 13.60 -8.46
N LYS A 120 -12.23 14.18 -8.31
CA LYS A 120 -11.44 14.72 -9.41
C LYS A 120 -10.35 13.76 -9.93
N GLY A 121 -9.98 12.74 -9.14
CA GLY A 121 -8.95 11.77 -9.51
C GLY A 121 -9.44 10.74 -10.52
N ASP A 122 -8.51 10.19 -11.33
CA ASP A 122 -8.81 9.12 -12.25
C ASP A 122 -8.97 7.81 -11.44
N PRO A 123 -10.08 7.05 -11.58
CA PRO A 123 -10.20 5.73 -10.95
C PRO A 123 -9.08 4.74 -11.34
N ALA A 124 -8.34 4.99 -12.41
CA ALA A 124 -7.16 4.22 -12.81
C ALA A 124 -5.87 4.66 -12.10
N ASP A 125 -5.84 5.81 -11.42
CA ASP A 125 -4.68 6.26 -10.65
C ASP A 125 -4.39 5.27 -9.52
N ILE A 126 -3.11 4.94 -9.37
CA ILE A 126 -2.56 4.03 -8.37
C ILE A 126 -1.58 4.75 -7.45
N VAL A 127 -1.57 4.33 -6.19
CA VAL A 127 -0.60 4.79 -5.18
C VAL A 127 0.14 3.57 -4.61
N GLY A 128 1.34 3.81 -4.10
CA GLY A 128 2.17 2.77 -3.49
C GLY A 128 3.59 2.79 -4.01
N ASN A 129 4.25 1.63 -3.94
CA ASN A 129 5.65 1.48 -4.31
C ASN A 129 5.76 0.83 -5.69
N THR A 130 6.42 1.51 -6.62
CA THR A 130 6.72 0.94 -7.94
C THR A 130 7.73 -0.20 -7.82
N ASN A 131 8.77 -0.01 -7.01
CA ASN A 131 9.73 -1.04 -6.63
C ASN A 131 10.50 -0.61 -5.37
N ASN A 132 11.30 -1.53 -4.82
CA ASN A 132 12.40 -1.19 -3.92
C ASN A 132 13.68 -1.02 -4.73
N PHE A 133 14.59 -0.16 -4.25
CA PHE A 133 15.82 0.16 -4.96
C PHE A 133 17.06 -0.14 -4.13
N TYR A 134 18.07 -0.73 -4.77
CA TYR A 134 19.42 -0.81 -4.23
C TYR A 134 20.18 0.49 -4.46
N SER A 135 20.62 1.14 -3.38
CA SER A 135 21.50 2.31 -3.43
C SER A 135 22.92 1.96 -3.04
N VAL A 136 23.91 2.51 -3.73
CA VAL A 136 25.34 2.31 -3.43
C VAL A 136 25.89 3.56 -2.77
N THR A 137 26.51 3.42 -1.60
CA THR A 137 27.15 4.56 -0.93
C THR A 137 28.41 5.01 -1.67
N LYS A 138 28.71 6.31 -1.64
CA LYS A 138 29.90 6.88 -2.30
C LYS A 138 31.23 6.28 -1.82
N LYS A 139 31.27 5.74 -0.60
CA LYS A 139 32.47 5.16 0.03
C LYS A 139 32.56 3.64 -0.14
N ALA A 140 31.61 3.03 -0.84
CA ALA A 140 31.57 1.58 -1.02
C ALA A 140 32.85 1.07 -1.69
N GLN A 141 33.41 0.00 -1.13
CA GLN A 141 34.58 -0.68 -1.68
C GLN A 141 34.12 -1.82 -2.60
N HIS A 142 35.00 -2.30 -3.48
CA HIS A 142 34.73 -3.41 -4.41
C HIS A 142 33.65 -3.09 -5.47
N PRO A 143 33.86 -2.07 -6.33
CA PRO A 143 32.87 -1.66 -7.33
C PRO A 143 32.47 -2.80 -8.27
N ASP A 144 33.38 -3.70 -8.63
CA ASP A 144 33.09 -4.82 -9.52
C ASP A 144 32.16 -5.85 -8.87
N ALA A 145 32.39 -6.17 -7.59
CA ALA A 145 31.52 -7.09 -6.85
C ALA A 145 30.13 -6.50 -6.66
N ILE A 146 30.04 -5.20 -6.36
CA ILE A 146 28.76 -4.47 -6.27
C ILE A 146 28.03 -4.52 -7.62
N ALA A 147 28.73 -4.25 -8.73
CA ALA A 147 28.13 -4.31 -10.06
C ALA A 147 27.64 -5.71 -10.42
N GLN A 148 28.38 -6.77 -10.05
CA GLN A 148 27.95 -8.16 -10.25
C GLN A 148 26.71 -8.50 -9.41
N PHE A 149 26.67 -8.07 -8.15
CA PHE A 149 25.50 -8.25 -7.29
C PHE A 149 24.27 -7.57 -7.87
N LEU A 150 24.38 -6.30 -8.27
CA LEU A 150 23.26 -5.58 -8.87
C LEU A 150 22.77 -6.27 -10.16
N LYS A 151 23.67 -6.73 -11.03
CA LYS A 151 23.29 -7.51 -12.22
C LYS A 151 22.51 -8.78 -11.87
N LEU A 152 22.87 -9.47 -10.79
CA LEU A 152 22.14 -10.64 -10.32
C LEU A 152 20.72 -10.26 -9.85
N MET A 153 20.59 -9.21 -9.05
CA MET A 153 19.30 -8.75 -8.50
C MET A 153 18.31 -8.26 -9.55
N TYR A 154 18.78 -7.91 -10.75
CA TYR A 154 17.93 -7.55 -11.89
C TYR A 154 17.99 -8.57 -13.04
N SER A 155 18.50 -9.79 -12.76
CA SER A 155 18.57 -10.85 -13.78
C SER A 155 17.20 -11.53 -13.99
N ASP A 156 17.00 -12.10 -15.17
CA ASP A 156 15.82 -12.93 -15.49
C ASP A 156 15.60 -14.05 -14.46
N SER A 157 16.67 -14.63 -13.93
CA SER A 157 16.59 -15.68 -12.91
C SER A 157 15.99 -15.13 -11.62
N PHE A 158 16.44 -13.95 -11.18
CA PHE A 158 15.90 -13.32 -9.98
C PHE A 158 14.43 -12.92 -10.17
N VAL A 159 14.11 -12.30 -11.31
CA VAL A 159 12.72 -11.94 -11.68
C VAL A 159 11.81 -13.18 -11.65
N LYS A 160 12.23 -14.29 -12.26
CA LYS A 160 11.46 -15.55 -12.23
C LYS A 160 11.26 -16.09 -10.81
N GLN A 161 12.27 -15.98 -9.94
CA GLN A 161 12.16 -16.40 -8.54
C GLN A 161 11.17 -15.54 -7.76
N GLN A 162 11.17 -14.21 -7.97
CA GLN A 162 10.22 -13.29 -7.34
C GLN A 162 8.78 -13.57 -7.79
N LEU A 163 8.56 -13.78 -9.09
CA LEU A 163 7.24 -14.15 -9.61
C LEU A 163 6.74 -15.48 -9.02
N ALA A 164 7.63 -16.46 -8.83
CA ALA A 164 7.26 -17.76 -8.28
C ALA A 164 6.76 -17.69 -6.82
N ILE A 165 7.28 -16.74 -6.04
CA ILE A 165 6.80 -16.52 -4.66
C ILE A 165 5.56 -15.63 -4.61
N GLY A 166 5.26 -14.88 -5.67
CA GLY A 166 4.04 -14.07 -5.79
C GLY A 166 4.28 -12.56 -5.76
N ASN A 167 5.52 -12.12 -5.87
CA ASN A 167 5.88 -10.72 -5.97
C ASN A 167 5.77 -10.23 -7.41
N LEU A 168 5.57 -8.92 -7.57
CA LEU A 168 5.58 -8.23 -8.86
C LEU A 168 6.85 -7.36 -8.96
N PRO A 169 7.98 -7.93 -9.44
CA PRO A 169 9.18 -7.14 -9.72
C PRO A 169 8.96 -6.25 -10.96
N THR A 170 9.56 -5.06 -10.98
CA THR A 170 9.63 -4.17 -12.15
C THR A 170 11.02 -4.11 -12.73
#